data_AF-A0A847XEH5-F1
#
_entry.id   AF-A0A847XEH5-F1
#
_cell.length_a   1.000
_cell.length_b   1.000
_cell.length_c   1.000
_cell.angle_alpha   90.00
_cell.angle_beta   90.00
_cell.angle_gamma   90.00
#
_symmetry.space_group_name_H-M   'P 1'
#
loop_
_entity.id
_entity.type
_entity.pdbx_description
1 polymer ?
#
loop_
_entity_poly.entity_id
_entity_poly.type
_entity_poly.pdbx_seq_one_letter_code
_entity_poly.pdbx_strand_id
1 'polypeptide(L)'
;MIPHFEKMLYDNALLGIAYTKAYEITKKSLYEDVSERLFKFILRDMVSKEGGFYSALDAETEGEEGKFYVFSYEEIIDLFGEDDGEFYCDSYNITKEGNFEGKNNPNFIGKDLDILSKSHKGKLSSMSQVLFNYREDRTKPHRDEKILTSWNGLMIGSLAYAGKIFNKEIYIEKAKRAADFIITNSIDKEGRLLSTYIDGESYNFGFLEGYAFFIYGLLKLYDVTQDDVYLEISKKLNDNMLEMFWDEKNGGLFYYSNISEQLILKSKDIYDGAIPSGNSIAALNLIKLYEITKDESLYKKYKELLYAFGQSINDSPVSYMYSILALR
;
A
#
# COMPACT_ATOMS: atom_id res chain seq x y z
N MET A 1 11.88 -16.74 10.26
CA MET A 1 11.06 -16.20 9.17
C MET A 1 11.86 -15.07 8.55
N ILE A 2 12.18 -15.18 7.26
CA ILE A 2 12.88 -14.13 6.51
C ILE A 2 11.85 -13.47 5.61
N PRO A 3 11.76 -12.13 5.57
CA PRO A 3 10.83 -11.46 4.68
C PRO A 3 11.24 -11.65 3.22
N HIS A 4 10.27 -11.69 2.31
CA HIS A 4 10.54 -11.52 0.89
C HIS A 4 11.22 -10.16 0.65
N PHE A 5 12.28 -10.16 -0.16
CA PHE A 5 13.06 -8.95 -0.41
C PHE A 5 12.43 -8.01 -1.44
N GLU A 6 11.53 -8.54 -2.28
CA GLU A 6 10.68 -7.74 -3.15
C GLU A 6 9.91 -6.69 -2.34
N LYS A 7 9.78 -5.48 -2.87
CA LYS A 7 9.04 -4.39 -2.23
C LYS A 7 7.92 -3.93 -3.15
N MET A 8 6.71 -4.39 -2.88
CA MET A 8 5.53 -4.02 -3.64
C MET A 8 4.87 -2.77 -3.07
N LEU A 9 4.35 -1.90 -3.94
CA LEU A 9 3.67 -0.68 -3.53
C LEU A 9 2.41 -0.99 -2.69
N TYR A 10 1.63 -2.00 -3.08
CA TYR A 10 0.41 -2.37 -2.38
C TYR A 10 0.69 -2.88 -0.96
N ASP A 11 1.73 -3.71 -0.77
CA ASP A 11 2.12 -4.20 0.56
C ASP A 11 2.44 -3.03 1.49
N ASN A 12 3.23 -2.09 1.00
CA ASN A 12 3.59 -0.90 1.77
C ASN A 12 2.37 -0.01 2.04
N ALA A 13 1.44 0.14 1.08
CA ALA A 13 0.22 0.89 1.30
C ALA A 13 -0.65 0.27 2.40
N LEU A 14 -0.88 -1.04 2.34
CA LEU A 14 -1.70 -1.80 3.28
C LEU A 14 -1.07 -1.86 4.67
N LEU A 15 0.25 -2.10 4.76
CA LEU A 15 0.99 -2.02 6.01
C LEU A 15 0.95 -0.60 6.60
N GLY A 16 1.09 0.43 5.76
CA GLY A 16 0.95 1.82 6.16
C GLY A 16 -0.42 2.11 6.80
N ILE A 17 -1.50 1.60 6.20
CA ILE A 17 -2.86 1.70 6.77
C ILE A 17 -2.94 0.96 8.11
N ALA A 18 -2.46 -0.29 8.16
CA ALA A 18 -2.55 -1.14 9.35
C ALA A 18 -1.78 -0.56 10.54
N TYR A 19 -0.53 -0.14 10.34
CA TYR A 19 0.28 0.47 11.40
C TYR A 19 -0.24 1.84 11.82
N THR A 20 -0.70 2.67 10.88
CA THR A 20 -1.36 3.94 11.21
C THR A 20 -2.61 3.71 12.06
N LYS A 21 -3.44 2.71 11.72
CA LYS A 21 -4.64 2.36 12.51
C LYS A 21 -4.28 1.79 13.88
N ALA A 22 -3.27 0.92 13.95
CA ALA A 22 -2.78 0.37 15.20
C ALA A 22 -2.27 1.48 16.13
N TYR A 23 -1.53 2.46 15.60
CA TYR A 23 -1.14 3.65 16.35
C TYR A 23 -2.36 4.46 16.79
N GLU A 24 -3.31 4.75 15.89
CA GLU A 24 -4.50 5.54 16.22
C GLU A 24 -5.22 4.98 17.45
N ILE A 25 -5.38 3.65 17.53
CA ILE A 25 -6.08 2.95 18.61
C ILE A 25 -5.21 2.83 19.86
N THR A 26 -3.95 2.40 19.72
CA THR A 26 -3.13 1.98 20.88
C THR A 26 -2.19 3.05 21.41
N LYS A 27 -1.89 4.08 20.60
CA LYS A 27 -0.88 5.12 20.85
C LYS A 27 0.53 4.60 21.16
N LYS A 28 0.86 3.35 20.79
CA LYS A 28 2.22 2.81 20.94
C LYS A 28 3.15 3.40 19.88
N SER A 29 4.21 4.08 20.30
CA SER A 29 5.16 4.76 19.40
C SER A 29 5.79 3.82 18.37
N LEU A 30 5.94 2.53 18.68
CA LEU A 30 6.44 1.52 17.74
C LEU A 30 5.70 1.55 16.39
N TYR A 31 4.38 1.71 16.40
CA TYR A 31 3.59 1.72 15.16
C TYR A 31 3.76 3.01 14.36
N GLU A 32 3.96 4.14 15.04
CA GLU A 32 4.34 5.40 14.41
C GLU A 32 5.74 5.29 13.79
N ASP A 33 6.72 4.83 14.55
CA ASP A 33 8.11 4.66 14.10
C ASP A 33 8.20 3.75 12.86
N VAL A 34 7.46 2.64 12.84
CA VAL A 34 7.41 1.73 11.68
C VAL A 34 6.74 2.40 10.48
N SER A 35 5.62 3.11 10.70
CA SER A 35 4.92 3.83 9.63
C SER A 35 5.81 4.93 9.02
N GLU A 36 6.51 5.72 9.85
CA GLU A 36 7.40 6.76 9.38
C GLU A 36 8.56 6.19 8.55
N ARG A 37 9.17 5.07 8.98
CA ARG A 37 10.24 4.41 8.21
C ARG A 37 9.73 3.90 6.86
N LEU A 38 8.53 3.33 6.84
CA LEU A 38 7.87 2.85 5.62
C LEU A 38 7.60 4.01 4.66
N PHE A 39 6.94 5.07 5.11
CA PHE A 39 6.63 6.20 4.24
C PHE A 39 7.89 6.95 3.81
N LYS A 40 8.92 7.03 4.65
CA LYS A 40 10.24 7.56 4.25
C LYS A 40 10.86 6.77 3.10
N PHE A 41 10.75 5.43 3.12
CA PHE A 41 11.17 4.59 2.00
C PHE A 41 10.35 4.88 0.74
N ILE A 42 9.01 4.90 0.84
CA ILE A 42 8.14 5.21 -0.31
C ILE A 42 8.48 6.56 -0.93
N LEU A 43 8.61 7.61 -0.11
CA LEU A 43 8.88 8.97 -0.59
C LEU A 43 10.29 9.15 -1.16
N ARG A 44 11.25 8.30 -0.76
CA ARG A 44 12.62 8.33 -1.27
C ARG A 44 12.78 7.54 -2.57
N ASP A 45 12.28 6.31 -2.59
CA ASP A 45 12.66 5.33 -3.63
C ASP A 45 11.54 5.06 -4.65
N MET A 46 10.28 5.24 -4.25
CA MET A 46 9.12 4.82 -5.05
C MET A 46 8.39 5.98 -5.72
N VAL A 47 8.77 7.23 -5.46
CA VAL A 47 8.14 8.40 -6.11
C VAL A 47 8.65 8.55 -7.54
N SER A 48 7.73 8.55 -8.50
CA SER A 48 8.03 8.96 -9.88
C SER A 48 8.29 10.45 -9.96
N LYS A 49 9.22 10.82 -10.86
CA LYS A 49 9.49 12.22 -11.19
C LYS A 49 8.24 12.94 -11.72
N GLU A 50 7.31 12.20 -12.32
CA GLU A 50 6.10 12.72 -12.95
C GLU A 50 4.96 12.95 -11.95
N GLY A 51 4.91 12.18 -10.86
CA GLY A 51 4.02 12.49 -9.72
C GLY A 51 3.36 11.30 -9.03
N GLY A 52 3.24 10.15 -9.70
CA GLY A 52 2.75 8.90 -9.09
C GLY A 52 3.82 8.11 -8.33
N PHE A 53 3.48 6.87 -7.96
CA PHE A 53 4.37 5.91 -7.33
C PHE A 53 4.63 4.72 -8.25
N TYR A 54 5.89 4.31 -8.32
CA TYR A 54 6.36 3.10 -8.98
C TYR A 54 5.82 1.84 -8.29
N SER A 55 5.75 0.73 -9.02
CA SER A 55 5.00 -0.45 -8.60
C SER A 55 5.81 -1.36 -7.66
N ALA A 56 7.09 -1.57 -7.93
CA ALA A 56 7.92 -2.52 -7.18
C ALA A 56 9.43 -2.21 -7.18
N LEU A 57 10.14 -2.78 -6.20
CA LEU A 57 11.58 -3.07 -6.28
C LEU A 57 11.78 -4.59 -6.27
N ASP A 58 12.64 -5.06 -7.16
CA ASP A 58 12.96 -6.48 -7.29
C ASP A 58 13.60 -7.04 -6.02
N ALA A 59 13.41 -8.34 -5.78
CA ALA A 59 14.08 -9.06 -4.71
C ALA A 59 15.57 -9.26 -4.99
N GLU A 60 15.95 -9.38 -6.27
CA GLU A 60 17.29 -9.74 -6.69
C GLU A 60 18.16 -8.52 -7.04
N THR A 61 19.45 -8.66 -6.81
CA THR A 61 20.47 -7.73 -7.27
C THR A 61 21.66 -8.55 -7.73
N GLU A 62 22.08 -8.36 -8.97
CA GLU A 62 23.16 -9.16 -9.59
C GLU A 62 22.89 -10.69 -9.58
N GLY A 63 21.61 -11.08 -9.67
CA GLY A 63 21.19 -12.49 -9.68
C GLY A 63 21.18 -13.18 -8.31
N GLU A 64 21.36 -12.42 -7.22
CA GLU A 64 21.27 -12.92 -5.85
C GLU A 64 20.09 -12.25 -5.13
N GLU A 65 19.22 -13.06 -4.52
CA GLU A 65 18.09 -12.57 -3.73
C GLU A 65 18.58 -11.84 -2.48
N GLY A 66 18.04 -10.64 -2.23
CA GLY A 66 18.30 -9.89 -1.00
C GLY A 66 19.72 -9.33 -0.86
N LYS A 67 20.61 -9.50 -1.83
CA LYS A 67 22.03 -9.08 -1.77
C LYS A 67 22.24 -7.63 -1.30
N PHE A 68 21.35 -6.72 -1.70
CA PHE A 68 21.38 -5.32 -1.28
C PHE A 68 21.07 -5.10 0.21
N TYR A 69 20.35 -6.03 0.84
CA TYR A 69 19.79 -5.89 2.19
C TYR A 69 20.47 -6.75 3.26
N VAL A 70 21.35 -7.67 2.88
CA VAL A 70 22.01 -8.61 3.79
C VAL A 70 23.49 -8.32 3.98
N PHE A 71 24.02 -8.64 5.16
CA PHE A 71 25.39 -8.32 5.59
C PHE A 71 26.03 -9.53 6.28
N SER A 72 27.33 -9.75 6.07
CA SER A 72 28.09 -10.67 6.91
C SER A 72 28.33 -10.05 8.29
N TYR A 73 28.68 -10.89 9.27
CA TYR A 73 29.06 -10.40 10.59
C TYR A 73 30.31 -9.53 10.51
N GLU A 74 31.31 -9.96 9.75
CA GLU A 74 32.59 -9.27 9.56
C GLU A 74 32.39 -7.90 8.91
N GLU A 75 31.48 -7.78 7.92
CA GLU A 75 31.13 -6.48 7.31
C GLU A 75 30.63 -5.48 8.37
N ILE A 76 29.88 -5.94 9.37
CA ILE A 76 29.37 -5.08 10.45
C ILE A 76 30.49 -4.70 11.43
N ILE A 77 31.36 -5.64 11.79
CA ILE A 77 32.52 -5.37 12.66
C ILE A 77 33.48 -4.39 11.98
N ASP A 78 33.78 -4.58 10.70
CA ASP A 78 34.67 -3.70 9.94
C ASP A 78 34.10 -2.28 9.82
N LEU A 79 32.77 -2.15 9.67
CA LEU A 79 32.10 -0.86 9.52
C LEU A 79 32.06 -0.05 10.82
N PHE A 80 31.83 -0.71 11.96
CA PHE A 80 31.62 -0.03 13.25
C PHE A 80 32.80 -0.13 14.21
N GLY A 81 33.78 -0.98 13.94
CA GLY A 81 34.78 -1.41 14.91
C GLY A 81 34.23 -2.47 15.86
N GLU A 82 35.12 -3.09 16.64
CA GLU A 82 34.82 -4.28 17.45
C GLU A 82 33.71 -4.01 18.50
N ASP A 83 33.89 -3.04 19.39
CA ASP A 83 32.93 -2.78 20.48
C ASP A 83 31.52 -2.37 19.98
N ASP A 84 31.47 -1.45 19.03
CA ASP A 84 30.20 -0.96 18.48
C ASP A 84 29.56 -1.99 17.54
N GLY A 85 30.37 -2.71 16.76
CA GLY A 85 29.93 -3.79 15.89
C GLY A 85 29.29 -4.94 16.67
N GLU A 86 29.92 -5.40 17.75
CA GLU A 86 29.36 -6.43 18.64
C GLU A 86 28.03 -5.97 19.25
N PHE A 87 27.96 -4.73 19.74
CA PHE A 87 26.72 -4.14 20.25
C PHE A 87 25.61 -4.12 19.19
N TYR A 88 25.93 -3.78 17.94
CA TYR A 88 24.96 -3.77 16.85
C TYR A 88 24.51 -5.18 16.48
N CYS A 89 25.45 -6.13 16.40
CA CYS A 89 25.17 -7.53 16.09
C CYS A 89 24.23 -8.15 17.13
N ASP A 90 24.52 -7.95 18.41
CA ASP A 90 23.68 -8.41 19.53
C ASP A 90 22.28 -7.79 19.49
N SER A 91 22.18 -6.53 19.09
CA SER A 91 20.91 -5.80 19.01
C SER A 91 20.03 -6.29 17.86
N TYR A 92 20.63 -6.60 16.71
CA TYR A 92 19.93 -6.94 15.45
C TYR A 92 19.96 -8.43 15.09
N ASN A 93 20.36 -9.29 16.03
CA ASN A 93 20.42 -10.74 15.84
C ASN A 93 21.26 -11.13 14.60
N ILE A 94 22.44 -10.52 14.51
CA ILE A 94 23.44 -10.79 13.47
C ILE A 94 24.46 -11.77 14.05
N THR A 95 24.66 -12.91 13.40
CA THR A 95 25.61 -13.94 13.83
C THR A 95 26.62 -14.26 12.73
N LYS A 96 27.69 -14.96 13.07
CA LYS A 96 28.71 -15.40 12.11
C LYS A 96 28.16 -16.41 11.10
N GLU A 97 27.18 -17.21 11.52
CA GLU A 97 26.52 -18.22 10.66
C GLU A 97 25.51 -17.59 9.70
N GLY A 98 24.99 -16.41 10.01
CA GLY A 98 23.92 -15.78 9.25
C GLY A 98 22.52 -16.30 9.62
N ASN A 99 21.52 -15.51 9.25
CA ASN A 99 20.10 -15.88 9.34
C ASN A 99 19.43 -16.05 7.97
N PHE A 100 20.15 -15.78 6.87
CA PHE A 100 19.74 -15.95 5.48
C PHE A 100 20.95 -16.26 4.60
N GLU A 101 21.02 -17.47 4.03
CA GLU A 101 22.06 -17.88 3.07
C GLU A 101 23.51 -17.55 3.49
N GLY A 102 23.85 -17.75 4.77
CA GLY A 102 25.18 -17.45 5.32
C GLY A 102 25.45 -15.96 5.59
N LYS A 103 24.47 -15.10 5.37
CA LYS A 103 24.49 -13.66 5.69
C LYS A 103 23.34 -13.32 6.65
N ASN A 104 23.26 -12.06 7.06
CA ASN A 104 22.27 -11.58 8.02
C ASN A 104 21.37 -10.51 7.42
N ASN A 105 20.06 -10.68 7.55
CA ASN A 105 19.09 -9.60 7.49
C ASN A 105 18.87 -9.05 8.92
N PRO A 106 19.30 -7.81 9.22
CA PRO A 106 19.18 -7.23 10.57
C PRO A 106 17.72 -7.20 11.06
N ASN A 107 17.44 -7.75 12.24
CA ASN A 107 16.08 -7.83 12.78
C ASN A 107 16.04 -7.83 14.32
N PHE A 108 14.89 -7.50 14.88
CA PHE A 108 14.67 -7.50 16.33
C PHE A 108 13.92 -8.75 16.83
N ILE A 109 13.95 -9.87 16.09
CA ILE A 109 13.22 -11.08 16.49
C ILE A 109 13.77 -11.59 17.82
N GLY A 110 12.87 -11.82 18.78
CA GLY A 110 13.24 -12.26 20.12
C GLY A 110 13.82 -11.17 21.02
N LYS A 111 13.81 -9.90 20.58
CA LYS A 111 14.25 -8.75 21.37
C LYS A 111 13.06 -7.93 21.84
N ASP A 112 13.07 -7.53 23.11
CA ASP A 112 12.10 -6.58 23.65
C ASP A 112 12.63 -5.15 23.48
N LEU A 113 12.02 -4.42 22.55
CA LEU A 113 12.38 -3.04 22.24
C LEU A 113 11.97 -2.05 23.34
N ASP A 114 11.05 -2.42 24.23
CA ASP A 114 10.61 -1.54 25.32
C ASP A 114 11.63 -1.48 26.45
N ILE A 115 12.48 -2.51 26.58
CA ILE A 115 13.56 -2.56 27.57
C ILE A 115 14.78 -1.72 27.15
N LEU A 116 14.93 -1.41 25.86
CA LEU A 116 16.04 -0.59 25.38
C LEU A 116 15.94 0.85 25.89
N SER A 117 16.99 1.33 26.56
CA SER A 117 17.09 2.72 27.02
C SER A 117 16.98 3.70 25.83
N LYS A 118 16.50 4.93 26.09
CA LYS A 118 16.45 5.98 25.06
C LYS A 118 17.82 6.25 24.41
N SER A 119 18.90 6.16 25.20
CA SER A 119 20.27 6.31 24.71
C SER A 119 20.64 5.19 23.73
N HIS A 120 20.29 3.94 24.05
CA HIS A 120 20.53 2.80 23.14
C HIS A 120 19.71 2.92 21.85
N LYS A 121 18.43 3.31 21.93
CA LYS A 121 17.61 3.55 20.74
C LYS A 121 18.21 4.64 19.84
N GLY A 122 18.70 5.74 20.43
CA GLY A 122 19.40 6.80 19.71
C GLY A 122 20.67 6.31 19.01
N LYS A 123 21.52 5.58 19.73
CA LYS A 123 22.75 4.99 19.17
C LYS A 123 22.45 4.04 18.01
N LEU A 124 21.52 3.09 18.19
CA LEU A 124 21.12 2.16 17.14
C LEU A 124 20.56 2.89 15.92
N SER A 125 19.76 3.93 16.12
CA SER A 125 19.25 4.75 15.01
C SER A 125 20.37 5.42 14.21
N SER A 126 21.40 5.94 14.87
CA SER A 126 22.57 6.53 14.19
C SER A 126 23.36 5.46 13.43
N MET A 127 23.58 4.29 14.04
CA MET A 127 24.29 3.18 13.39
C MET A 127 23.52 2.63 12.19
N SER A 128 22.20 2.48 12.28
CA SER A 128 21.37 2.08 11.13
C SER A 128 21.43 3.09 9.99
N GLN A 129 21.61 4.38 10.27
CA GLN A 129 21.81 5.39 9.23
C GLN A 129 23.18 5.25 8.55
N VAL A 130 24.22 4.89 9.29
CA VAL A 130 25.54 4.57 8.73
C VAL A 130 25.47 3.31 7.86
N LEU A 131 24.85 2.23 8.35
CA LEU A 131 24.64 1.01 7.57
C LEU A 131 23.79 1.25 6.33
N PHE A 132 22.77 2.13 6.44
CA PHE A 132 21.99 2.58 5.30
C PHE A 132 22.87 3.26 4.25
N ASN A 133 23.75 4.19 4.65
CA ASN A 133 24.64 4.85 3.69
C ASN A 133 25.64 3.86 3.07
N TYR A 134 26.20 2.96 3.87
CA TYR A 134 27.12 1.92 3.40
C TYR A 134 26.48 1.03 2.32
N ARG A 135 25.22 0.61 2.51
CA ARG A 135 24.54 -0.19 1.46
C ARG A 135 24.16 0.61 0.23
N GLU A 136 24.02 1.94 0.30
CA GLU A 136 23.69 2.77 -0.86
C GLU A 136 24.79 2.80 -1.91
N ASP A 137 26.02 2.43 -1.55
CA ASP A 137 27.15 2.27 -2.46
C ASP A 137 27.14 0.92 -3.22
N ARG A 138 26.23 -0.01 -2.87
CA ARG A 138 26.03 -1.27 -3.58
C ARG A 138 25.16 -1.08 -4.82
N THR A 139 25.24 -2.01 -5.78
CA THR A 139 24.26 -2.10 -6.88
C THR A 139 22.85 -2.14 -6.30
N LYS A 140 21.96 -1.25 -6.76
CA LYS A 140 20.58 -1.19 -6.25
C LYS A 140 19.71 -2.26 -6.91
N PRO A 141 18.66 -2.75 -6.23
CA PRO A 141 17.63 -3.57 -6.86
C PRO A 141 17.00 -2.82 -8.03
N HIS A 142 16.62 -3.55 -9.07
CA HIS A 142 15.87 -2.96 -10.17
C HIS A 142 14.51 -2.46 -9.67
N ARG A 143 14.03 -1.37 -10.26
CA ARG A 143 12.74 -0.77 -9.93
C ARG A 143 11.82 -0.93 -11.12
N ASP A 144 10.66 -1.55 -10.91
CA ASP A 144 9.60 -1.55 -11.91
C ASP A 144 8.94 -0.17 -11.93
N GLU A 145 9.21 0.58 -12.99
CA GLU A 145 8.77 1.97 -13.13
C GLU A 145 7.33 2.14 -13.61
N LYS A 146 6.57 1.04 -13.72
CA LYS A 146 5.13 1.12 -13.98
C LYS A 146 4.42 1.83 -12.83
N ILE A 147 3.52 2.74 -13.18
CA ILE A 147 2.56 3.34 -12.26
C ILE A 147 1.23 2.63 -12.48
N LEU A 148 0.83 1.80 -11.50
CA LEU A 148 -0.43 1.07 -11.53
C LEU A 148 -1.49 1.86 -10.76
N THR A 149 -2.62 2.17 -11.40
CA THR A 149 -3.66 3.03 -10.81
C THR A 149 -4.29 2.40 -9.58
N SER A 150 -4.46 1.07 -9.55
CA SER A 150 -4.95 0.32 -8.38
C SER A 150 -4.04 0.52 -7.17
N TRP A 151 -2.75 0.20 -7.29
CA TRP A 151 -1.80 0.25 -6.16
C TRP A 151 -1.52 1.68 -5.70
N ASN A 152 -1.49 2.62 -6.65
CA ASN A 152 -1.40 4.03 -6.30
C ASN A 152 -2.63 4.50 -5.53
N GLY A 153 -3.84 4.04 -5.90
CA GLY A 153 -5.06 4.33 -5.13
C GLY A 153 -4.95 3.93 -3.66
N LEU A 154 -4.42 2.73 -3.38
CA LEU A 154 -4.13 2.29 -2.02
C LEU A 154 -3.08 3.18 -1.33
N MET A 155 -1.97 3.51 -2.00
CA MET A 155 -0.91 4.32 -1.41
C MET A 155 -1.37 5.77 -1.14
N ILE A 156 -2.14 6.36 -2.05
CA ILE A 156 -2.77 7.67 -1.87
C ILE A 156 -3.64 7.66 -0.61
N GLY A 157 -4.51 6.65 -0.47
CA GLY A 157 -5.35 6.50 0.72
C GLY A 157 -4.55 6.31 2.00
N SER A 158 -3.47 5.52 1.94
CA SER A 158 -2.55 5.26 3.05
C SER A 158 -1.86 6.53 3.52
N LEU A 159 -1.25 7.30 2.61
CA LEU A 159 -0.58 8.57 2.90
C LEU A 159 -1.54 9.65 3.39
N ALA A 160 -2.72 9.79 2.78
CA ALA A 160 -3.73 10.75 3.24
C ALA A 160 -4.17 10.44 4.68
N TYR A 161 -4.45 9.17 4.97
CA TYR A 161 -4.83 8.72 6.30
C TYR A 161 -3.70 8.93 7.33
N ALA A 162 -2.48 8.50 7.01
CA ALA A 162 -1.31 8.69 7.86
C ALA A 162 -0.98 10.17 8.09
N GLY A 163 -1.09 11.01 7.06
CA GLY A 163 -0.88 12.45 7.14
C GLY A 163 -1.80 13.11 8.16
N LYS A 164 -3.08 12.69 8.21
CA LYS A 164 -4.03 13.15 9.22
C LYS A 164 -3.71 12.62 10.63
N ILE A 165 -3.43 11.32 10.77
CA ILE A 165 -3.22 10.70 12.09
C ILE A 165 -1.91 11.17 12.75
N PHE A 166 -0.84 11.32 11.98
CA PHE A 166 0.47 11.75 12.47
C PHE A 166 0.72 13.25 12.34
N ASN A 167 -0.25 14.02 11.81
CA ASN A 167 -0.12 15.45 11.53
C ASN A 167 1.11 15.77 10.64
N LYS A 168 1.26 15.04 9.52
CA LYS A 168 2.37 15.15 8.57
C LYS A 168 1.87 15.66 7.22
N GLU A 169 1.95 16.96 7.01
CA GLU A 169 1.49 17.64 5.79
C GLU A 169 2.15 17.09 4.52
N ILE A 170 3.44 16.76 4.58
CA ILE A 170 4.18 16.15 3.47
C ILE A 170 3.54 14.86 2.94
N TYR A 171 2.87 14.06 3.79
CA TYR A 171 2.19 12.85 3.32
C TYR A 171 0.93 13.20 2.51
N ILE A 172 0.18 14.21 2.95
CA ILE A 172 -1.01 14.70 2.24
C ILE A 172 -0.60 15.32 0.90
N GLU A 173 0.45 16.13 0.87
CA GLU A 173 0.97 16.73 -0.37
C GLU A 173 1.40 15.67 -1.41
N LYS A 174 2.06 14.60 -0.95
CA LYS A 174 2.50 13.51 -1.82
C LYS A 174 1.32 12.68 -2.32
N ALA A 175 0.33 12.43 -1.48
CA ALA A 175 -0.92 11.79 -1.89
C ALA A 175 -1.67 12.63 -2.94
N LYS A 176 -1.78 13.95 -2.73
CA LYS A 176 -2.37 14.92 -3.67
C LYS A 176 -1.66 14.88 -5.01
N ARG A 177 -0.32 15.00 -5.03
CA ARG A 177 0.45 14.95 -6.27
C ARG A 177 0.23 13.66 -7.06
N ALA A 178 0.17 12.51 -6.38
CA ALA A 178 -0.07 11.23 -7.03
C ALA A 178 -1.51 11.10 -7.57
N ALA A 179 -2.51 11.59 -6.82
CA ALA A 179 -3.89 11.62 -7.29
C ALA A 179 -4.05 12.52 -8.53
N ASP A 180 -3.50 13.74 -8.47
CA ASP A 180 -3.55 14.71 -9.56
C ASP A 180 -2.83 14.16 -10.81
N PHE A 181 -1.72 13.45 -10.63
CA PHE A 181 -1.02 12.75 -11.71
C PHE A 181 -1.91 11.70 -12.40
N ILE A 182 -2.58 10.83 -11.63
CA ILE A 182 -3.46 9.79 -12.18
C ILE A 182 -4.69 10.40 -12.86
N ILE A 183 -5.30 11.42 -12.25
CA ILE A 183 -6.43 12.14 -12.84
C ILE A 183 -6.06 12.71 -14.21
N THR A 184 -4.85 13.26 -14.33
CA THR A 184 -4.38 13.92 -15.55
C THR A 184 -3.97 12.92 -16.62
N ASN A 185 -3.28 11.83 -16.25
CA ASN A 185 -2.58 10.98 -17.20
C ASN A 185 -3.23 9.61 -17.42
N SER A 186 -4.11 9.15 -16.53
CA SER A 186 -4.67 7.79 -16.55
C SER A 186 -6.19 7.76 -16.57
N ILE A 187 -6.84 8.89 -16.90
CA ILE A 187 -8.25 8.95 -17.26
C ILE A 187 -8.32 9.31 -18.74
N ASP A 188 -8.97 8.47 -19.54
CA ASP A 188 -9.11 8.72 -20.98
C ASP A 188 -10.13 9.83 -21.27
N LYS A 189 -10.25 10.21 -22.56
CA LYS A 189 -11.16 11.27 -23.00
C LYS A 189 -12.65 10.94 -22.78
N GLU A 190 -13.00 9.66 -22.63
CA GLU A 190 -14.34 9.20 -22.27
C GLU A 190 -14.56 9.12 -20.75
N GLY A 191 -13.56 9.48 -19.93
CA GLY A 191 -13.64 9.46 -18.48
C GLY A 191 -13.34 8.10 -17.85
N ARG A 192 -12.82 7.13 -18.61
CA ARG A 192 -12.52 5.78 -18.13
C ARG A 192 -11.09 5.72 -17.59
N LEU A 193 -10.93 5.00 -16.48
CA LEU A 193 -9.63 4.77 -15.88
C LEU A 193 -8.81 3.77 -16.70
N LEU A 194 -7.54 4.10 -16.92
CA LEU A 194 -6.53 3.23 -17.50
C LEU A 194 -5.70 2.59 -16.37
N SER A 195 -5.24 1.35 -16.55
CA SER A 195 -4.64 0.57 -15.46
C SER A 195 -3.15 0.83 -15.26
N THR A 196 -2.43 1.11 -16.35
CA THR A 196 -0.96 1.21 -16.35
C THR A 196 -0.52 2.48 -17.04
N TYR A 197 0.43 3.18 -16.41
CA TYR A 197 1.24 4.23 -17.03
C TYR A 197 2.71 3.85 -16.98
N ILE A 198 3.42 3.99 -18.10
CA ILE A 198 4.88 3.86 -18.20
C ILE A 198 5.36 4.62 -19.45
N ASP A 199 6.56 5.19 -19.38
CA ASP A 199 7.23 5.86 -20.50
C ASP A 199 6.40 6.95 -21.23
N GLY A 200 5.58 7.69 -20.48
CA GLY A 200 4.79 8.80 -21.03
C GLY A 200 3.39 8.42 -21.50
N GLU A 201 3.02 7.13 -21.44
CA GLU A 201 1.76 6.63 -22.00
C GLU A 201 0.95 5.84 -20.96
N SER A 202 -0.36 6.11 -20.91
CA SER A 202 -1.32 5.25 -20.23
C SER A 202 -2.01 4.32 -21.22
N TYR A 203 -2.18 3.06 -20.84
CA TYR A 203 -2.87 2.06 -21.64
C TYR A 203 -3.55 1.01 -20.74
N ASN A 204 -4.29 0.11 -21.40
CA ASN A 204 -5.18 -0.90 -20.81
C ASN A 204 -6.32 -0.31 -19.97
N PHE A 205 -7.53 -0.81 -20.16
CA PHE A 205 -8.64 -0.42 -19.29
C PHE A 205 -8.42 -0.90 -17.86
N GLY A 206 -8.82 -0.08 -16.89
CA GLY A 206 -8.86 -0.43 -15.48
C GLY A 206 -9.72 -1.67 -15.23
N PHE A 207 -9.24 -2.56 -14.37
CA PHE A 207 -10.06 -3.59 -13.74
C PHE A 207 -10.83 -3.00 -12.56
N LEU A 208 -11.75 -3.78 -11.97
CA LEU A 208 -12.53 -3.34 -10.81
C LEU A 208 -11.66 -2.75 -9.70
N GLU A 209 -10.53 -3.39 -9.39
CA GLU A 209 -9.58 -2.93 -8.36
C GLU A 209 -9.00 -1.55 -8.67
N GLY A 210 -8.73 -1.25 -9.94
CA GLY A 210 -8.27 0.07 -10.37
C GLY A 210 -9.26 1.16 -9.96
N TYR A 211 -10.54 0.95 -10.27
CA TYR A 211 -11.61 1.87 -9.88
C TYR A 211 -11.79 1.91 -8.37
N ALA A 212 -12.01 0.75 -7.73
CA ALA A 212 -12.33 0.67 -6.32
C ALA A 212 -11.21 1.30 -5.45
N PHE A 213 -9.95 0.99 -5.72
CA PHE A 213 -8.84 1.47 -4.90
C PHE A 213 -8.55 2.95 -5.17
N PHE A 214 -8.69 3.42 -6.41
CA PHE A 214 -8.48 4.83 -6.70
C PHE A 214 -9.58 5.71 -6.12
N ILE A 215 -10.86 5.29 -6.23
CA ILE A 215 -11.98 5.96 -5.56
C ILE A 215 -11.74 6.00 -4.04
N TYR A 216 -11.27 4.91 -3.44
CA TYR A 216 -10.90 4.87 -2.02
C TYR A 216 -9.84 5.93 -1.67
N GLY A 217 -8.76 6.01 -2.46
CA GLY A 217 -7.70 7.00 -2.28
C GLY A 217 -8.21 8.44 -2.38
N LEU A 218 -9.05 8.74 -3.38
CA LEU A 218 -9.66 10.05 -3.57
C LEU A 218 -10.60 10.44 -2.42
N LEU A 219 -11.41 9.50 -1.91
CA LEU A 219 -12.28 9.74 -0.76
C LEU A 219 -11.46 9.98 0.52
N LYS A 220 -10.33 9.30 0.68
CA LYS A 220 -9.40 9.57 1.79
C LYS A 220 -8.72 10.92 1.67
N LEU A 221 -8.37 11.36 0.47
CA LEU A 221 -7.90 12.73 0.24
C LEU A 221 -8.97 13.75 0.59
N TYR A 222 -10.19 13.58 0.10
CA TYR A 222 -11.32 14.45 0.44
C TYR A 222 -11.54 14.54 1.97
N ASP A 223 -11.47 13.42 2.69
CA ASP A 223 -11.60 13.37 4.16
C ASP A 223 -10.57 14.21 4.93
N VAL A 224 -9.43 14.54 4.30
CA VAL A 224 -8.35 15.31 4.93
C VAL A 224 -8.17 16.71 4.35
N THR A 225 -8.48 16.91 3.06
CA THR A 225 -8.33 18.20 2.37
C THR A 225 -9.62 19.00 2.29
N GLN A 226 -10.78 18.33 2.28
CA GLN A 226 -12.08 18.91 1.94
C GLN A 226 -12.09 19.61 0.56
N ASP A 227 -11.24 19.13 -0.36
CA ASP A 227 -11.18 19.60 -1.75
C ASP A 227 -12.21 18.84 -2.60
N ASP A 228 -13.28 19.54 -2.98
CA ASP A 228 -14.43 18.97 -3.71
C ASP A 228 -14.04 18.33 -5.05
N VAL A 229 -12.90 18.71 -5.64
CA VAL A 229 -12.41 18.10 -6.88
C VAL A 229 -12.27 16.58 -6.72
N TYR A 230 -11.75 16.12 -5.59
CA TYR A 230 -11.58 14.68 -5.35
C TYR A 230 -12.92 13.97 -5.17
N LEU A 231 -13.88 14.60 -4.49
CA LEU A 231 -15.21 14.04 -4.31
C LEU A 231 -15.97 13.91 -5.64
N GLU A 232 -15.93 14.95 -6.48
CA GLU A 232 -16.61 14.94 -7.77
C GLU A 232 -16.01 13.92 -8.74
N ILE A 233 -14.69 13.73 -8.72
CA ILE A 233 -14.03 12.68 -9.51
C ILE A 233 -14.37 11.29 -8.95
N SER A 234 -14.38 11.10 -7.63
CA SER A 234 -14.81 9.85 -7.00
C SER A 234 -16.22 9.44 -7.43
N LYS A 235 -17.17 10.40 -7.48
CA LYS A 235 -18.54 10.14 -7.93
C LYS A 235 -18.60 9.69 -9.39
N LYS A 236 -17.93 10.41 -10.30
CA LYS A 236 -17.88 10.04 -11.73
C LYS A 236 -17.26 8.67 -11.95
N LEU A 237 -16.15 8.37 -11.28
CA LEU A 237 -15.50 7.06 -11.37
C LEU A 237 -16.36 5.95 -10.76
N ASN A 238 -17.12 6.24 -9.69
CA ASN A 238 -18.06 5.30 -9.11
C ASN A 238 -19.21 4.98 -10.09
N ASP A 239 -19.74 5.99 -10.78
CA ASP A 239 -20.79 5.79 -11.78
C ASP A 239 -20.27 4.90 -12.93
N ASN A 240 -19.07 5.19 -13.44
CA ASN A 240 -18.40 4.35 -14.45
C ASN A 240 -18.17 2.93 -13.93
N MET A 241 -17.75 2.77 -12.67
CA MET A 241 -17.54 1.46 -12.04
C MET A 241 -18.85 0.65 -11.97
N LEU A 242 -19.96 1.28 -11.59
CA LEU A 242 -21.26 0.60 -11.57
C LEU A 242 -21.72 0.26 -12.99
N GLU A 243 -21.58 1.16 -13.96
CA GLU A 243 -21.97 0.92 -15.35
C GLU A 243 -21.19 -0.24 -16.00
N MET A 244 -19.87 -0.28 -15.78
CA MET A 244 -18.97 -1.18 -16.49
C MET A 244 -18.88 -2.59 -15.88
N PHE A 245 -19.07 -2.71 -14.57
CA PHE A 245 -18.76 -3.95 -13.84
C PHE A 245 -19.95 -4.57 -13.12
N TRP A 246 -21.08 -3.88 -12.94
CA TRP A 246 -22.18 -4.40 -12.12
C TRP A 246 -22.90 -5.60 -12.75
N ASP A 247 -23.14 -6.64 -11.94
CA ASP A 247 -23.97 -7.79 -12.30
C ASP A 247 -25.44 -7.50 -12.01
N GLU A 248 -26.20 -7.06 -13.01
CA GLU A 248 -27.65 -6.79 -12.90
C GLU A 248 -28.48 -8.04 -12.54
N LYS A 249 -27.93 -9.26 -12.65
CA LYS A 249 -28.67 -10.49 -12.34
C LYS A 249 -28.48 -10.94 -10.91
N ASN A 250 -27.25 -10.93 -10.40
CA ASN A 250 -26.93 -11.50 -9.08
C ASN A 250 -26.27 -10.52 -8.11
N GLY A 251 -26.14 -9.24 -8.47
CA GLY A 251 -25.47 -8.22 -7.66
C GLY A 251 -23.95 -8.40 -7.59
N GLY A 252 -23.27 -7.39 -7.05
CA GLY A 252 -21.80 -7.33 -7.02
C GLY A 252 -21.19 -6.95 -8.37
N LEU A 253 -19.87 -6.86 -8.39
CA LEU A 253 -19.09 -6.33 -9.51
C LEU A 253 -18.16 -7.41 -10.07
N PHE A 254 -18.13 -7.55 -11.40
CA PHE A 254 -17.20 -8.41 -12.12
C PHE A 254 -15.77 -7.86 -12.05
N TYR A 255 -14.78 -8.74 -12.14
CA TYR A 255 -13.37 -8.35 -12.12
C TYR A 255 -12.97 -7.48 -13.32
N TYR A 256 -13.44 -7.82 -14.52
CA TYR A 256 -13.19 -7.09 -15.76
C TYR A 256 -14.47 -6.52 -16.35
N SER A 257 -14.31 -5.45 -17.15
CA SER A 257 -15.44 -4.67 -17.64
C SER A 257 -16.20 -5.37 -18.78
N ASN A 258 -17.46 -4.96 -18.98
CA ASN A 258 -18.26 -5.36 -20.13
C ASN A 258 -17.75 -4.83 -21.49
N ILE A 259 -16.84 -3.84 -21.49
CA ILE A 259 -16.21 -3.29 -22.69
C ILE A 259 -14.81 -3.86 -22.98
N SER A 260 -14.23 -4.63 -22.04
CA SER A 260 -12.97 -5.33 -22.22
C SER A 260 -13.14 -6.60 -23.07
N GLU A 261 -12.03 -7.25 -23.45
CA GLU A 261 -12.08 -8.58 -24.04
C GLU A 261 -12.87 -9.55 -23.13
N GLN A 262 -13.82 -10.26 -23.72
CA GLN A 262 -14.74 -11.11 -22.97
C GLN A 262 -14.16 -12.51 -22.84
N LEU A 263 -13.71 -12.87 -21.63
CA LEU A 263 -13.22 -14.20 -21.31
C LEU A 263 -14.38 -15.17 -21.06
N ILE A 264 -14.10 -16.48 -21.12
CA ILE A 264 -15.10 -17.54 -20.88
C ILE A 264 -15.66 -17.47 -19.46
N LEU A 265 -14.81 -17.16 -18.48
CA LEU A 265 -15.19 -17.02 -17.07
C LEU A 265 -15.31 -15.54 -16.70
N LYS A 266 -16.46 -15.15 -16.15
CA LYS A 266 -16.69 -13.86 -15.50
C LYS A 266 -16.71 -14.05 -14.00
N SER A 267 -15.55 -13.93 -13.36
CA SER A 267 -15.45 -14.04 -11.91
C SER A 267 -15.83 -12.72 -11.23
N LYS A 268 -16.46 -12.86 -10.06
CA LYS A 268 -16.56 -11.81 -9.05
C LYS A 268 -15.72 -12.27 -7.89
N ASP A 269 -14.76 -11.47 -7.48
CA ASP A 269 -13.95 -11.78 -6.30
C ASP A 269 -14.40 -10.92 -5.13
N ILE A 270 -14.62 -11.55 -3.98
CA ILE A 270 -14.90 -10.91 -2.70
C ILE A 270 -13.84 -11.25 -1.65
N TYR A 271 -13.01 -12.27 -1.89
CA TYR A 271 -11.99 -12.75 -0.97
C TYR A 271 -10.87 -11.73 -0.83
N ASP A 272 -10.56 -11.36 0.42
CA ASP A 272 -9.44 -10.48 0.72
C ASP A 272 -8.18 -11.35 0.86
N GLY A 273 -7.40 -11.42 -0.23
CA GLY A 273 -6.15 -12.17 -0.30
C GLY A 273 -4.93 -11.33 0.08
N ALA A 274 -3.88 -11.37 -0.76
CA ALA A 274 -2.72 -10.50 -0.60
C ALA A 274 -3.08 -9.01 -0.70
N ILE A 275 -4.10 -8.70 -1.51
CA ILE A 275 -4.74 -7.39 -1.59
C ILE A 275 -6.24 -7.52 -1.26
N PRO A 276 -6.90 -6.43 -0.82
CA PRO A 276 -8.34 -6.42 -0.62
C PRO A 276 -9.08 -6.74 -1.92
N SER A 277 -10.25 -7.34 -1.84
CA SER A 277 -11.11 -7.49 -3.01
C SER A 277 -11.57 -6.13 -3.55
N GLY A 278 -11.65 -6.01 -4.88
CA GLY A 278 -12.29 -4.87 -5.52
C GLY A 278 -13.76 -4.67 -5.09
N ASN A 279 -14.52 -5.74 -4.84
CA ASN A 279 -15.89 -5.65 -4.32
C ASN A 279 -15.92 -5.16 -2.87
N SER A 280 -15.00 -5.61 -2.01
CA SER A 280 -14.97 -5.21 -0.60
C SER A 280 -14.63 -3.72 -0.45
N ILE A 281 -13.67 -3.22 -1.23
CA ILE A 281 -13.37 -1.77 -1.29
C ILE A 281 -14.50 -0.99 -1.98
N ALA A 282 -15.14 -1.52 -3.02
CA ALA A 282 -16.31 -0.87 -3.61
C ALA A 282 -17.45 -0.70 -2.60
N ALA A 283 -17.71 -1.70 -1.74
CA ALA A 283 -18.69 -1.59 -0.67
C ALA A 283 -18.35 -0.43 0.29
N LEU A 284 -17.09 -0.30 0.70
CA LEU A 284 -16.61 0.82 1.53
C LEU A 284 -16.80 2.18 0.85
N ASN A 285 -16.55 2.25 -0.46
CA ASN A 285 -16.72 3.48 -1.22
C ASN A 285 -18.20 3.87 -1.36
N LEU A 286 -19.08 2.91 -1.66
CA LEU A 286 -20.52 3.15 -1.82
C LEU A 286 -21.14 3.67 -0.54
N ILE A 287 -20.85 3.04 0.61
CA ILE A 287 -21.38 3.50 1.90
C ILE A 287 -20.81 4.89 2.26
N LYS A 288 -19.53 5.14 1.99
CA LYS A 288 -18.90 6.45 2.24
C LYS A 288 -19.48 7.56 1.37
N LEU A 289 -19.71 7.28 0.09
CA LEU A 289 -20.36 8.23 -0.82
C LEU A 289 -21.80 8.50 -0.37
N TYR A 290 -22.57 7.47 0.00
CA TYR A 290 -23.91 7.66 0.58
C TYR A 290 -23.87 8.51 1.86
N GLU A 291 -22.92 8.27 2.77
CA GLU A 291 -22.77 9.06 4.00
C GLU A 291 -22.61 10.56 3.69
N ILE A 292 -21.91 10.90 2.60
CA ILE A 292 -21.67 12.28 2.16
C ILE A 292 -22.86 12.86 1.38
N THR A 293 -23.35 12.15 0.36
CA THR A 293 -24.31 12.70 -0.61
C THR A 293 -25.77 12.47 -0.24
N LYS A 294 -26.05 11.50 0.63
CA LYS A 294 -27.39 10.99 0.94
C LYS A 294 -28.16 10.47 -0.28
N ASP A 295 -27.44 10.04 -1.32
CA ASP A 295 -28.05 9.39 -2.48
C ASP A 295 -28.43 7.93 -2.16
N GLU A 296 -29.72 7.68 -1.99
CA GLU A 296 -30.29 6.37 -1.68
C GLU A 296 -29.97 5.29 -2.73
N SER A 297 -29.67 5.67 -3.97
CA SER A 297 -29.27 4.70 -5.01
C SER A 297 -27.95 4.00 -4.67
N LEU A 298 -27.01 4.74 -4.06
CA LEU A 298 -25.72 4.21 -3.59
C LEU A 298 -25.93 3.24 -2.42
N TYR A 299 -26.79 3.60 -1.47
CA TYR A 299 -27.10 2.73 -0.34
C TYR A 299 -27.78 1.43 -0.78
N LYS A 300 -28.66 1.51 -1.79
CA LYS A 300 -29.27 0.32 -2.42
C LYS A 300 -28.20 -0.58 -3.04
N LYS A 301 -27.31 -0.04 -3.89
CA LYS A 301 -26.22 -0.82 -4.51
C LYS A 301 -25.27 -1.41 -3.47
N TYR A 302 -24.93 -0.66 -2.41
CA TYR A 302 -24.13 -1.17 -1.29
C TYR A 302 -24.75 -2.42 -0.66
N LYS A 303 -26.06 -2.39 -0.35
CA LYS A 303 -26.76 -3.56 0.23
C LYS A 303 -26.82 -4.74 -0.74
N GLU A 304 -27.13 -4.48 -2.02
CA GLU A 304 -27.17 -5.53 -3.05
C GLU A 304 -25.81 -6.22 -3.19
N LEU A 305 -24.71 -5.46 -3.16
CA LEU A 305 -23.36 -6.00 -3.19
C LEU A 305 -23.09 -6.91 -1.99
N LEU A 306 -23.36 -6.44 -0.77
CA LEU A 306 -23.12 -7.24 0.43
C LEU A 306 -24.00 -8.49 0.50
N TYR A 307 -25.26 -8.39 0.05
CA TYR A 307 -26.15 -9.56 -0.01
C TYR A 307 -25.70 -10.60 -1.04
N ALA A 308 -25.11 -10.18 -2.16
CA ALA A 308 -24.56 -11.10 -3.16
C ALA A 308 -23.47 -12.03 -2.59
N PHE A 309 -22.75 -11.58 -1.55
CA PHE A 309 -21.68 -12.33 -0.90
C PHE A 309 -21.95 -12.67 0.56
N GLY A 310 -23.17 -12.43 1.06
CA GLY A 310 -23.49 -12.51 2.48
C GLY A 310 -23.24 -13.89 3.08
N GLN A 311 -23.49 -14.96 2.31
CA GLN A 311 -23.20 -16.32 2.74
C GLN A 311 -21.69 -16.53 2.97
N SER A 312 -20.87 -16.19 1.97
CA SER A 312 -19.40 -16.29 2.07
C SER A 312 -18.86 -15.49 3.25
N ILE A 313 -19.32 -14.24 3.40
CA ILE A 313 -18.93 -13.35 4.51
C ILE A 313 -19.25 -13.99 5.87
N ASN A 314 -20.45 -14.57 6.03
CA ASN A 314 -20.85 -15.23 7.28
C ASN A 314 -20.07 -16.51 7.56
N ASP A 315 -19.74 -17.29 6.51
CA ASP A 315 -19.04 -18.56 6.64
C ASP A 315 -17.56 -18.36 7.04
N SER A 316 -16.93 -17.27 6.62
CA SER A 316 -15.53 -16.98 6.97
C SER A 316 -15.21 -15.48 7.07
N PRO A 317 -15.70 -14.75 8.10
CA PRO A 317 -15.53 -13.29 8.21
C PRO A 317 -14.08 -12.80 8.11
N VAL A 318 -13.12 -13.59 8.61
CA VAL A 318 -11.68 -13.27 8.57
C VAL A 318 -11.12 -13.25 7.15
N SER A 319 -11.75 -13.97 6.21
CA SER A 319 -11.38 -13.98 4.80
C SER A 319 -11.95 -12.80 4.01
N TYR A 320 -12.81 -11.98 4.65
CA TYR A 320 -13.58 -10.90 4.02
C TYR A 320 -13.56 -9.63 4.89
N MET A 321 -12.43 -9.36 5.56
CA MET A 321 -12.30 -8.29 6.55
C MET A 321 -12.74 -6.93 6.03
N TYR A 322 -12.44 -6.56 4.79
CA TYR A 322 -12.83 -5.25 4.25
C TYR A 322 -14.34 -5.15 4.01
N SER A 323 -15.00 -6.26 3.67
CA SER A 323 -16.46 -6.32 3.61
C SER A 323 -17.08 -6.15 5.00
N ILE A 324 -16.48 -6.77 6.02
CA ILE A 324 -16.88 -6.58 7.43
C ILE A 324 -16.68 -5.13 7.87
N LEU A 325 -15.59 -4.48 7.49
CA LEU A 325 -15.36 -3.05 7.78
C LEU A 325 -16.39 -2.13 7.10
N ALA A 326 -17.02 -2.58 6.02
CA ALA A 326 -18.08 -1.85 5.34
C ALA A 326 -19.42 -1.92 6.08
N LEU A 327 -19.64 -2.95 6.91
CA LEU A 327 -20.83 -3.10 7.74
C LEU A 327 -20.81 -2.03 8.85
N ARG A 328 -21.46 -0.90 8.60
CA ARG A 328 -21.65 0.20 9.55
C ARG A 328 -23.09 0.37 9.99
#